data_AF-R7UN85-F1
#
_entry.id   AF-R7UN85-F1
#
_cell.length_a   1.000
_cell.length_b   1.000
_cell.length_c   1.000
_cell.angle_alpha   90.00
_cell.angle_beta   90.00
_cell.angle_gamma   90.00
#
_symmetry.space_group_name_H-M   'P 1'
#
loop_
_entity.id
_entity.type
_entity.pdbx_description
1 polymer ?
#
loop_
_entity_poly.entity_id
_entity_poly.type
_entity_poly.pdbx_seq_one_letter_code
_entity_poly.pdbx_strand_id
1 'polypeptide(L)'
;EYICGSPYSKKGTRLEDMKLSPEECIGRPLPTAFWVTLSVCLLQFNAVRVVSLAYRFRWHLQLYFFYFSAWLRPTPPRRSHSNFTFDLFVSHNSNDATWVKNVLVPELEKRSQSPFKVCVYSRNWLTGRNIDDRM
;
A
#
# COMPACT_ATOMS: atom_id res chain seq x y z
N GLU A 1 26.09 27.98 68.86
CA GLU A 1 25.33 26.77 68.49
C GLU A 1 24.28 27.17 67.45
N TYR A 2 24.29 26.57 66.26
CA TYR A 2 23.39 26.96 65.16
C TYR A 2 22.19 26.00 65.09
N ILE A 3 20.99 26.57 65.14
CA ILE A 3 19.71 25.83 65.20
C ILE A 3 18.89 26.18 63.96
N CYS A 4 18.20 25.19 63.39
CA CYS A 4 17.36 25.39 62.21
C CYS A 4 16.08 26.18 62.54
N GLY A 5 15.84 27.25 61.79
CA GLY A 5 14.59 28.03 61.82
C GLY A 5 13.56 27.63 60.75
N SER A 6 13.98 26.89 59.72
CA SER A 6 13.17 26.44 58.58
C SER A 6 13.78 25.17 57.97
N PRO A 7 12.98 24.24 57.38
CA PRO A 7 11.51 24.20 57.35
C PRO A 7 10.90 23.94 58.73
N TYR A 8 9.63 24.33 58.92
CA TYR A 8 8.93 24.18 60.22
C TYR A 8 8.93 22.75 60.77
N SER A 9 8.99 21.73 59.90
CA SER A 9 9.07 20.32 60.26
C SER A 9 10.38 19.93 60.97
N LYS A 10 11.43 20.75 60.86
CA LYS A 10 12.76 20.52 61.45
C LYS A 10 13.20 21.70 62.33
N LYS A 11 12.25 22.54 62.77
CA LYS A 11 12.54 23.70 63.60
C LYS A 11 13.04 23.24 64.98
N GLY A 12 14.19 23.77 65.43
CA GLY A 12 14.76 23.43 66.74
C GLY A 12 15.81 22.32 66.73
N THR A 13 16.07 21.65 65.59
CA THR A 13 17.19 20.71 65.46
C THR A 13 18.50 21.46 65.26
N ARG A 14 19.61 20.91 65.78
CA ARG A 14 20.96 21.41 65.50
C ARG A 14 21.28 21.22 64.02
N LEU A 15 22.04 22.16 63.45
CA LEU A 15 22.42 22.11 62.04
C LEU A 15 23.26 20.86 61.71
N GLU A 16 24.08 20.40 62.66
CA GLU A 16 24.97 19.23 62.51
C GLU A 16 24.19 17.91 62.44
N ASP A 17 23.03 17.83 63.09
CA ASP A 17 22.17 16.65 63.13
C ASP A 17 21.13 16.65 62.00
N MET A 18 21.16 17.65 61.12
CA MET A 18 20.20 17.81 60.03
C MET A 18 20.54 16.89 58.85
N LYS A 19 19.86 15.76 58.76
CA LYS A 19 19.84 14.91 57.56
C LYS A 19 18.64 15.28 56.69
N LEU A 20 18.87 16.05 55.62
CA LEU A 20 17.87 16.22 54.56
C LEU A 20 17.85 14.96 53.69
N SER A 21 16.66 14.44 53.42
CA SER A 21 16.55 13.36 52.45
C SER A 21 16.55 13.94 51.02
N PRO A 22 17.33 13.40 50.07
CA PRO A 22 17.39 13.89 48.69
C PRO A 22 16.02 14.00 48.01
N GLU A 23 15.08 13.13 48.39
CA GLU A 23 13.70 13.09 47.88
C GLU A 23 12.80 14.24 48.36
N GLU A 24 13.17 14.98 49.40
CA GLU A 24 12.44 16.19 49.81
C GLU A 24 12.87 17.41 48.99
N CYS A 25 14.12 17.44 48.54
CA CYS A 25 14.68 18.48 47.68
C CYS A 25 14.25 18.31 46.21
N ILE A 26 14.09 17.06 45.76
CA ILE A 26 13.64 16.72 44.42
C ILE A 26 12.12 16.54 44.51
N GLY A 27 11.37 17.55 44.06
CA GLY A 27 9.91 17.61 44.22
C GLY A 27 9.18 16.28 43.93
N ARG A 28 8.09 16.03 44.67
CA ARG A 28 7.39 14.73 44.65
C ARG A 28 7.06 14.28 43.22
N PRO A 29 7.44 13.06 42.82
CA PRO A 29 7.12 12.56 41.48
C PRO A 29 5.60 12.50 41.30
N LEU A 30 5.14 12.81 40.09
CA LEU A 30 3.73 12.68 39.73
C LEU A 30 3.25 11.24 39.97
N PRO A 31 1.99 11.02 40.36
CA PRO A 31 1.45 9.69 40.58
C PRO A 31 1.66 8.80 39.35
N THR A 32 2.00 7.53 39.57
CA THR A 32 2.14 6.53 38.49
C THR A 32 0.89 6.45 37.60
N ALA A 33 -0.29 6.66 38.18
CA ALA A 33 -1.56 6.75 37.47
C ALA A 33 -1.54 7.81 36.34
N PHE A 34 -0.92 8.97 36.55
CA PHE A 34 -0.83 10.01 35.54
C PHE A 34 -0.06 9.53 34.30
N TRP A 35 1.08 8.88 34.51
CA TRP A 35 1.91 8.34 33.43
C TRP A 35 1.22 7.21 32.67
N VAL A 36 0.50 6.35 33.37
CA VAL A 36 -0.31 5.28 32.75
C VAL A 36 -1.41 5.88 31.90
N THR A 37 -2.18 6.84 32.43
CA THR A 37 -3.26 7.49 31.68
C THR A 37 -2.72 8.23 30.45
N LEU A 38 -1.63 8.98 30.58
CA LEU A 38 -0.99 9.67 29.47
C LEU A 38 -0.56 8.69 28.37
N SER A 39 0.07 7.57 28.75
CA SER A 39 0.51 6.54 27.80
C SER A 39 -0.66 5.93 27.06
N VAL A 40 -1.76 5.62 27.75
CA VAL A 40 -2.98 5.07 27.13
C VAL A 40 -3.60 6.07 26.16
N CYS A 41 -3.72 7.35 26.54
CA CYS A 41 -4.27 8.39 25.67
C CYS A 41 -3.42 8.58 24.41
N LEU A 42 -2.09 8.57 24.54
CA LEU A 42 -1.19 8.67 23.39
C LEU A 42 -1.34 7.46 22.46
N LEU A 43 -1.42 6.24 22.99
CA LEU A 43 -1.63 5.04 22.18
C LEU A 43 -2.95 5.11 21.40
N GLN A 44 -4.04 5.50 22.06
CA GLN A 44 -5.35 5.66 21.42
C GLN A 44 -5.31 6.71 20.32
N PHE A 45 -4.71 7.87 20.58
CA PHE A 45 -4.58 8.93 19.58
C PHE A 45 -3.78 8.48 18.36
N ASN A 46 -2.64 7.81 18.58
CA ASN A 46 -1.82 7.27 17.50
C ASN A 46 -2.58 6.21 16.69
N ALA A 47 -3.31 5.30 17.35
CA ALA A 47 -4.12 4.29 16.67
C ALA A 47 -5.17 4.92 15.75
N VAL A 48 -5.91 5.93 16.23
CA VAL A 48 -6.92 6.63 15.43
C VAL A 48 -6.28 7.34 14.24
N ARG A 49 -5.11 7.97 14.42
CA ARG A 49 -4.36 8.61 13.33
C ARG A 49 -3.95 7.60 12.26
N VAL A 50 -3.39 6.46 12.67
CA VAL A 50 -2.96 5.39 11.76
C VAL A 50 -4.14 4.83 10.98
N VAL A 51 -5.24 4.51 11.65
CA VAL A 51 -6.47 3.99 11.01
C VAL A 51 -7.03 5.01 10.02
N SER A 52 -7.10 6.28 10.42
CA SER A 52 -7.59 7.36 9.56
C SER A 52 -6.72 7.55 8.32
N LEU A 53 -5.39 7.48 8.48
CA LEU A 53 -4.44 7.55 7.37
C LEU A 53 -4.59 6.33 6.44
N ALA A 54 -4.63 5.12 7.00
CA ALA A 54 -4.85 3.90 6.24
C ALA A 54 -6.15 3.94 5.44
N TYR A 55 -7.24 4.44 6.03
CA TYR A 55 -8.51 4.61 5.34
C TYR A 55 -8.42 5.63 4.20
N ARG A 56 -7.80 6.79 4.44
CA ARG A 56 -7.59 7.84 3.43
C ARG A 56 -6.78 7.32 2.24
N PHE A 57 -5.76 6.51 2.52
CA PHE A 57 -4.83 5.98 1.53
C PHE A 57 -5.15 4.56 1.07
N ARG A 58 -6.33 4.00 1.38
CA ARG A 58 -6.66 2.59 1.09
C ARG A 58 -6.44 2.19 -0.37
N TRP A 59 -6.81 3.06 -1.31
CA TRP A 59 -6.64 2.79 -2.74
C TRP A 59 -5.16 2.81 -3.15
N HIS A 60 -4.40 3.76 -2.60
CA HIS A 60 -2.96 3.83 -2.82
C HIS A 60 -2.26 2.61 -2.21
N LEU A 61 -2.62 2.20 -0.99
CA LEU A 61 -2.08 1.02 -0.33
C LEU A 61 -2.36 -0.27 -1.10
N GLN A 62 -3.57 -0.41 -1.65
CA GLN A 62 -3.90 -1.55 -2.53
C GLN A 62 -3.05 -1.57 -3.79
N LEU A 63 -2.86 -0.40 -4.41
CA LEU A 63 -2.02 -0.28 -5.60
C LEU A 63 -0.55 -0.57 -5.28
N TYR A 64 -0.01 0.01 -4.20
CA TYR A 64 1.34 -0.28 -3.72
C TYR A 64 1.52 -1.75 -3.39
N PHE A 65 0.55 -2.38 -2.71
CA PHE A 65 0.58 -3.79 -2.40
C PHE A 65 0.57 -4.64 -3.67
N PHE A 66 -0.23 -4.27 -4.68
CA PHE A 66 -0.23 -4.95 -5.97
C PHE A 66 1.15 -4.86 -6.65
N TYR A 67 1.73 -3.66 -6.77
CA TYR A 67 3.05 -3.47 -7.36
C TYR A 67 4.14 -4.19 -6.57
N PHE A 68 4.11 -4.11 -5.24
CA PHE A 68 5.06 -4.79 -4.37
C PHE A 68 4.93 -6.31 -4.52
N SER A 69 3.72 -6.84 -4.58
CA SER A 69 3.48 -8.26 -4.85
C SER A 69 3.95 -8.68 -6.23
N ALA A 70 3.83 -7.82 -7.24
CA ALA A 70 4.32 -8.07 -8.59
C ALA A 70 5.86 -8.04 -8.64
N TRP A 71 6.49 -7.15 -7.86
CA TRP A 71 7.94 -7.08 -7.73
C TRP A 71 8.54 -8.28 -6.99
N LEU A 72 7.83 -8.80 -5.98
CA LEU A 72 8.23 -9.99 -5.23
C LEU A 72 7.97 -11.30 -5.99
N ARG A 73 7.06 -11.29 -6.97
CA ARG A 73 6.83 -12.48 -7.79
C ARG A 73 8.08 -12.72 -8.65
N PRO A 74 8.64 -13.94 -8.64
CA PRO A 74 9.69 -14.28 -9.59
C PRO A 74 9.15 -14.03 -10.99
N THR A 75 9.96 -13.37 -11.83
CA THR A 75 9.62 -13.12 -13.23
C THR A 75 9.15 -14.44 -13.81
N PRO A 76 7.88 -14.55 -14.28
CA PRO A 76 7.44 -15.79 -14.89
C PRO A 76 8.43 -16.12 -16.00
N PRO A 77 8.85 -17.40 -16.14
CA PRO A 77 9.72 -17.78 -17.23
C PRO A 77 9.08 -17.21 -18.49
N ARG A 78 9.84 -16.40 -19.23
CA ARG A 78 9.39 -15.77 -20.47
C ARG A 78 8.68 -16.87 -21.23
N ARG A 79 7.35 -16.80 -21.34
CA ARG A 79 6.58 -17.84 -22.02
C ARG A 79 7.24 -17.94 -23.39
N SER A 80 8.03 -19.00 -23.58
CA SER A 80 8.68 -19.30 -24.86
C SER A 80 7.59 -19.10 -25.87
N HIS A 81 7.76 -18.12 -26.78
CA HIS A 81 6.76 -17.68 -27.76
C HIS A 81 5.80 -18.83 -28.01
N SER A 82 4.70 -18.89 -27.26
CA SER A 82 3.72 -19.93 -27.53
C SER A 82 3.32 -19.65 -28.97
N ASN A 83 3.19 -20.69 -29.77
CA ASN A 83 2.90 -20.58 -31.21
C ASN A 83 1.54 -19.90 -31.40
N PHE A 84 1.49 -18.59 -31.17
CA PHE A 84 0.32 -17.76 -31.35
C PHE A 84 0.12 -17.71 -32.86
N THR A 85 -1.00 -18.29 -33.30
CA THR A 85 -1.37 -18.31 -34.71
C THR A 85 -1.61 -16.89 -35.23
N PHE A 86 -1.89 -15.94 -34.33
CA PHE A 86 -2.18 -14.54 -34.63
C PHE A 86 -1.42 -13.59 -33.71
N ASP A 87 -0.96 -12.48 -34.26
CA ASP A 87 -0.22 -11.44 -33.52
C ASP A 87 -1.17 -10.37 -32.95
N LEU A 88 -2.32 -10.17 -33.60
CA LEU A 88 -3.35 -9.21 -33.16
C LEU A 88 -4.76 -9.67 -33.55
N PHE A 89 -5.73 -9.29 -32.71
CA PHE A 89 -7.15 -9.50 -32.94
C PHE A 89 -7.83 -8.16 -33.21
N VAL A 90 -8.61 -8.06 -34.29
CA VAL A 90 -9.38 -6.85 -34.64
C VAL A 90 -10.85 -7.07 -34.30
N SER A 91 -11.32 -6.33 -33.29
CA SER A 91 -12.75 -6.19 -33.00
C SER A 91 -13.28 -4.95 -33.72
N HIS A 92 -14.35 -5.11 -34.51
CA HIS A 92 -14.94 -4.04 -35.31
C HIS A 92 -16.46 -4.09 -35.25
N ASN A 93 -17.09 -2.93 -35.47
CA ASN A 93 -18.54 -2.84 -35.65
C ASN A 93 -18.95 -3.41 -37.03
N SER A 94 -20.18 -3.91 -37.17
CA SER A 94 -20.71 -4.45 -38.43
C SER A 94 -20.67 -3.44 -39.58
N ASN A 95 -20.88 -2.16 -39.28
CA ASN A 95 -20.85 -1.08 -40.28
C ASN A 95 -19.45 -0.91 -40.91
N ASP A 96 -18.40 -1.18 -40.13
CA ASP A 96 -17.00 -1.01 -40.57
C ASP A 96 -16.40 -2.31 -41.13
N ALA A 97 -17.18 -3.39 -41.17
CA ALA A 97 -16.73 -4.71 -41.60
C ALA A 97 -16.12 -4.71 -43.01
N THR A 98 -16.76 -3.97 -43.92
CA THR A 98 -16.31 -3.85 -45.31
C THR A 98 -14.95 -3.15 -45.39
N TRP A 99 -14.76 -2.08 -44.62
CA TRP A 99 -13.51 -1.34 -44.58
C TRP A 99 -12.39 -2.15 -43.93
N VAL A 100 -12.67 -2.82 -42.80
CA VAL A 100 -11.70 -3.68 -42.11
C VAL A 100 -11.20 -4.80 -43.02
N LYS A 101 -12.12 -5.50 -43.71
CA LYS A 101 -11.77 -6.63 -44.57
C LYS A 101 -10.99 -6.23 -45.82
N ASN A 102 -11.31 -5.07 -46.41
CA ASN A 102 -10.78 -4.68 -47.72
C ASN A 102 -9.61 -3.70 -47.63
N VAL A 103 -9.46 -2.98 -46.52
CA VAL A 103 -8.41 -1.97 -46.34
C VAL A 103 -7.49 -2.39 -45.20
N LEU A 104 -8.01 -2.46 -43.97
CA LEU A 104 -7.17 -2.66 -42.78
C LEU A 104 -6.39 -3.99 -42.80
N VAL A 105 -7.05 -5.10 -43.11
CA VAL A 105 -6.40 -6.42 -43.13
C VAL A 105 -5.31 -6.51 -44.20
N PRO A 106 -5.56 -6.12 -45.48
CA PRO A 106 -4.51 -6.09 -46.49
C PRO A 106 -3.33 -5.19 -46.14
N GLU A 107 -3.57 -4.03 -45.51
CA GLU A 107 -2.50 -3.15 -45.07
C GLU A 107 -1.61 -3.82 -44.01
N LEU A 108 -2.22 -4.48 -43.02
CA LEU A 108 -1.51 -5.12 -41.91
C LEU A 108 -0.80 -6.43 -42.28
N GLU A 109 -1.40 -7.24 -43.17
CA GLU A 109 -0.83 -8.53 -43.58
C GLU A 109 0.18 -8.42 -44.73
N LYS A 110 0.01 -7.46 -45.64
CA LYS A 110 0.78 -7.43 -46.91
C LYS A 110 1.65 -6.19 -47.11
N ARG A 111 1.26 -5.05 -46.55
CA ARG A 111 1.92 -3.75 -46.81
C ARG A 111 2.76 -3.23 -45.63
N SER A 112 2.57 -3.80 -44.45
CA SER A 112 3.42 -3.54 -43.28
C SER A 112 4.84 -4.07 -43.48
N GLN A 113 5.83 -3.35 -42.95
CA GLN A 113 7.24 -3.77 -42.94
C GLN A 113 7.47 -5.08 -42.17
N SER A 114 6.57 -5.41 -41.23
CA SER A 114 6.47 -6.72 -40.58
C SER A 114 5.03 -7.22 -40.77
N PRO A 115 4.78 -8.26 -41.58
CA PRO A 115 3.43 -8.75 -41.82
C PRO A 115 2.88 -9.37 -40.55
N PHE A 116 1.76 -8.84 -40.05
CA PHE A 116 1.08 -9.36 -38.87
C PHE A 116 0.11 -10.47 -39.27
N LYS A 117 0.01 -11.53 -38.47
CA LYS A 117 -1.09 -12.50 -38.60
C LYS A 117 -2.32 -11.97 -37.89
N VAL A 118 -3.32 -11.52 -38.64
CA VAL A 118 -4.50 -10.85 -38.09
C VAL A 118 -5.66 -11.84 -37.93
N CYS A 119 -6.25 -11.91 -36.74
CA CYS A 119 -7.52 -12.60 -36.52
C CYS A 119 -8.68 -11.59 -36.60
N VAL A 120 -9.61 -11.80 -37.54
CA VAL A 120 -10.85 -11.02 -37.64
C VAL A 120 -12.04 -11.93 -37.38
N TYR A 121 -12.93 -11.48 -36.50
CA TYR A 121 -14.14 -12.20 -36.08
C TYR A 121 -14.95 -12.78 -37.25
N SER A 122 -15.11 -12.03 -38.35
CA SER A 122 -15.96 -12.39 -39.49
C SER A 122 -15.37 -13.45 -40.45
N ARG A 123 -14.09 -13.79 -40.37
CA ARG A 123 -13.42 -14.75 -41.28
C ARG A 123 -13.13 -16.10 -40.65
N ASN A 124 -12.85 -16.14 -39.34
CA ASN A 124 -12.36 -17.34 -38.66
C ASN A 124 -13.44 -18.10 -37.87
N TRP A 125 -14.72 -17.70 -37.99
CA TRP A 125 -15.84 -18.43 -37.42
C TRP A 125 -16.19 -19.64 -38.31
N LEU A 126 -15.62 -20.81 -38.02
CA LEU A 126 -16.12 -22.07 -38.56
C LEU A 126 -17.51 -22.32 -37.96
N THR A 127 -18.56 -22.22 -38.78
CA THR A 127 -19.94 -22.49 -38.39
C THR A 127 -20.03 -23.89 -37.77
N GLY A 128 -20.35 -23.97 -36.47
CA GLY A 128 -20.52 -25.24 -35.74
C GLY A 128 -19.69 -25.45 -34.47
N ARG A 129 -18.92 -24.47 -33.99
CA ARG A 129 -18.25 -24.55 -32.67
C ARG A 129 -18.45 -23.29 -31.82
N ASN A 130 -18.60 -23.48 -30.52
CA ASN A 130 -18.87 -22.43 -29.54
C ASN A 130 -17.64 -21.55 -29.30
N ILE A 131 -17.88 -20.31 -28.83
CA ILE A 131 -16.86 -19.29 -28.54
C ILE A 131 -15.82 -19.80 -27.51
N ASP A 132 -16.22 -20.71 -26.64
CA ASP A 132 -15.41 -21.18 -25.51
C ASP A 132 -14.26 -22.13 -25.91
N ASP A 133 -14.26 -22.69 -27.13
CA ASP A 133 -13.30 -23.73 -27.53
C ASP A 133 -11.90 -23.22 -27.92
N ARG A 134 -11.65 -21.90 -27.94
CA ARG A 134 -10.41 -21.31 -28.50
C ARG A 134 -9.86 -20.11 -27.73
N MET A 135 -10.20 -19.95 -26.45
CA MET A 135 -9.52 -19.01 -25.54
C MET A 135 -8.40 -19.74 -24.79
#